data_AF-A0A2P4PAP3-F1
#
_entry.id   AF-A0A2P4PAP3-F1
#
_cell.length_a   1.000
_cell.length_b   1.000
_cell.length_c   1.000
_cell.angle_alpha   90.00
_cell.angle_beta   90.00
_cell.angle_gamma   90.00
#
_symmetry.space_group_name_H-M   'P 1'
#
loop_
_entity.id
_entity.type
_entity.pdbx_description
1 polymer ?
#
loop_
_entity_poly.entity_id
_entity_poly.type
_entity_poly.pdbx_seq_one_letter_code
_entity_poly.pdbx_strand_id
1 'polypeptide(L)'
;MDEKPKDLWKYDYKSQHHVTIPTIDSTIESENVDERVVYIEDLEKRKQAYGICGECKEPGTGRDWCQSCNAKRFKDNFKNWTSGNKVIDEFIQQSQLNAVHHKKYLEWIPYEKFQNIIYIAEGGFGKIYSAEWPEGFIFYWDIKNQKWYRHSWNKYALKSLNNSSDICTDFLNEIYLEDIVQCFGITQDPNNKEYMMVIKYYDDGNLRNYLNKSKNFIYFNLKNDQLRQIARGLLDIHNAERVHKDFHSGNILFEIAPYISDLGMCQPANTKQTVKEEGIYGVLPYMAPEMKRHTVISYDQYGK
;
A
#
# COMPACT_ATOMS: atom_id res chain seq x y z
N MET A 1 -18.64 -31.73 -24.07
CA MET A 1 -18.94 -30.29 -23.89
C MET A 1 -17.98 -29.86 -22.81
N ASP A 2 -16.82 -29.33 -23.18
CA ASP A 2 -15.79 -28.99 -22.20
C ASP A 2 -16.34 -27.89 -21.30
N GLU A 3 -16.43 -28.18 -19.99
CA GLU A 3 -16.86 -27.20 -19.01
C GLU A 3 -15.93 -25.98 -19.11
N LYS A 4 -16.52 -24.79 -19.20
CA LYS A 4 -15.74 -23.55 -19.18
C LYS A 4 -14.87 -23.53 -17.93
N PRO A 5 -13.59 -23.13 -18.03
CA PRO A 5 -12.73 -22.98 -16.87
C PRO A 5 -13.43 -22.16 -15.79
N LYS A 6 -13.46 -22.69 -14.58
CA LYS A 6 -14.03 -22.02 -13.40
C LYS A 6 -13.05 -22.18 -12.25
N ASP A 7 -12.92 -21.12 -11.46
CA ASP A 7 -12.13 -21.16 -10.25
C ASP A 7 -12.73 -22.06 -9.17
N LEU A 8 -11.84 -22.66 -8.40
CA LEU A 8 -12.15 -23.41 -7.19
C LEU A 8 -11.58 -22.65 -5.99
N TRP A 9 -11.84 -21.34 -5.94
CA TRP A 9 -11.39 -20.48 -4.85
C TRP A 9 -11.95 -20.96 -3.51
N LYS A 10 -11.11 -20.87 -2.49
CA LYS A 10 -11.46 -21.14 -1.11
C LYS A 10 -11.24 -19.89 -0.28
N TYR A 11 -12.01 -19.76 0.79
CA TYR A 11 -11.89 -18.68 1.74
C TYR A 11 -11.68 -19.29 3.13
N ASP A 12 -10.42 -19.51 3.48
CA ASP A 12 -10.06 -19.76 4.87
C ASP A 12 -9.88 -18.43 5.60
N TYR A 13 -10.74 -18.17 6.58
CA TYR A 13 -10.68 -16.96 7.39
C TYR A 13 -9.56 -16.99 8.43
N LYS A 14 -8.91 -18.14 8.64
CA LYS A 14 -7.76 -18.26 9.54
C LYS A 14 -6.46 -17.80 8.87
N SER A 15 -6.32 -18.04 7.58
CA SER A 15 -5.14 -17.68 6.80
C SER A 15 -5.09 -16.20 6.41
N GLN A 16 -3.88 -15.67 6.19
CA GLN A 16 -3.66 -14.35 5.61
C GLN A 16 -4.35 -14.21 4.24
N HIS A 17 -4.61 -12.97 3.82
CA HIS A 17 -5.27 -12.66 2.55
C HIS A 17 -4.47 -13.08 1.30
N HIS A 18 -3.16 -13.23 1.44
CA HIS A 18 -2.25 -13.63 0.38
C HIS A 18 -0.98 -14.28 0.96
N VAL A 19 -0.20 -14.90 0.07
CA VAL A 19 1.06 -15.55 0.43
C VAL A 19 2.13 -14.54 0.86
N THR A 20 3.05 -15.00 1.70
CA THR A 20 4.31 -14.33 2.04
C THR A 20 5.43 -14.88 1.14
N ILE A 21 6.25 -13.97 0.62
CA ILE A 21 7.45 -14.29 -0.16
C ILE A 21 8.64 -14.17 0.80
N PRO A 22 9.38 -15.24 1.10
CA PRO A 22 10.56 -15.17 1.97
C PRO A 22 11.61 -14.18 1.42
N THR A 23 12.20 -13.37 2.28
CA THR A 23 13.42 -12.64 1.96
C THR A 23 14.63 -13.51 2.33
N ILE A 24 15.77 -13.34 1.65
CA ILE A 24 16.94 -14.23 1.77
C ILE A 24 17.47 -14.32 3.22
N ASP A 25 17.19 -13.32 4.06
CA ASP A 25 17.58 -13.27 5.49
C ASP A 25 16.48 -13.70 6.48
N SER A 26 15.28 -14.10 6.00
CA SER A 26 14.16 -14.47 6.89
C SER A 26 14.24 -15.90 7.45
N THR A 27 15.39 -16.57 7.38
CA THR A 27 15.66 -17.81 8.14
C THR A 27 15.92 -17.50 9.62
N ILE A 28 15.04 -16.72 10.25
CA ILE A 28 14.93 -16.72 11.70
C ILE A 28 13.98 -17.87 12.01
N GLU A 29 14.55 -18.96 12.50
CA GLU A 29 13.85 -19.98 13.29
C GLU A 29 13.23 -19.29 14.51
N SER A 30 12.08 -18.65 14.31
CA SER A 30 11.20 -18.18 15.37
C SER A 30 10.46 -19.40 15.90
N GLU A 31 10.65 -19.73 17.18
CA GLU A 31 9.92 -20.80 17.88
C GLU A 31 8.39 -20.60 17.89
N ASN A 32 7.88 -19.44 17.44
CA ASN A 32 6.47 -19.20 17.16
C ASN A 32 6.25 -19.01 15.65
N VAL A 33 5.92 -20.09 14.94
CA VAL A 33 5.41 -20.01 13.57
C VAL A 33 3.96 -19.55 13.65
N ASP A 34 3.66 -18.31 13.23
CA ASP A 34 2.27 -17.86 13.12
C ASP A 34 1.54 -18.74 12.09
N GLU A 35 0.66 -19.63 12.56
CA GLU A 35 -0.06 -20.60 11.74
C GLU A 35 -0.86 -19.95 10.60
N ARG A 36 -1.13 -18.64 10.67
CA ARG A 36 -1.87 -17.88 9.66
C ARG A 36 -1.02 -17.51 8.44
N VAL A 37 0.31 -17.55 8.55
CA VAL A 37 1.24 -17.22 7.47
C VAL A 37 1.25 -18.33 6.42
N VAL A 38 1.04 -17.98 5.16
CA VAL A 38 1.09 -18.93 4.03
C VAL A 38 2.27 -18.56 3.15
N TYR A 39 3.29 -19.41 3.05
CA TYR A 39 4.45 -19.12 2.19
C TYR A 39 4.14 -19.44 0.72
N ILE A 40 4.75 -18.69 -0.20
CA ILE A 40 4.56 -18.91 -1.65
C ILE A 40 4.97 -20.32 -2.09
N GLU A 41 5.94 -20.94 -1.41
CA GLU A 41 6.44 -22.29 -1.72
C GLU A 41 5.55 -23.41 -1.17
N ASP A 42 4.70 -23.13 -0.17
CA ASP A 42 3.83 -24.13 0.46
C ASP A 42 2.55 -24.34 -0.38
N LEU A 43 2.66 -25.22 -1.37
CA LEU A 43 1.60 -25.52 -2.32
C LEU A 43 0.34 -26.08 -1.65
N GLU A 44 0.48 -26.95 -0.65
CA GLU A 44 -0.66 -27.57 0.02
C GLU A 44 -1.40 -26.56 0.91
N LYS A 45 -0.67 -25.73 1.67
CA LYS A 45 -1.30 -24.68 2.47
C LYS A 45 -1.95 -23.60 1.59
N ARG A 46 -1.33 -23.23 0.47
CA ARG A 46 -1.95 -22.34 -0.54
C ARG A 46 -3.26 -22.93 -1.09
N LYS A 47 -3.27 -24.22 -1.42
CA LYS A 47 -4.45 -24.92 -1.92
C LYS A 47 -5.56 -25.01 -0.87
N GLN A 48 -5.21 -25.12 0.41
CA GLN A 48 -6.16 -25.06 1.51
C GLN A 48 -6.72 -23.65 1.70
N ALA A 49 -5.85 -22.64 1.72
CA ALA A 49 -6.20 -21.25 2.04
C ALA A 49 -6.95 -20.54 0.90
N TYR A 50 -6.46 -20.67 -0.33
CA TYR A 50 -6.90 -19.90 -1.50
C TYR A 50 -7.61 -20.75 -2.55
N GLY A 51 -7.43 -22.08 -2.53
CA GLY A 51 -7.99 -22.97 -3.54
C GLY A 51 -7.13 -23.06 -4.80
N ILE A 52 -7.73 -23.51 -5.90
CA ILE A 52 -7.04 -23.79 -7.17
C ILE A 52 -7.55 -22.85 -8.27
N CYS A 53 -6.62 -22.26 -9.03
CA CYS A 53 -6.92 -21.44 -10.18
C CYS A 53 -7.55 -22.26 -11.31
N GLY A 54 -8.67 -21.76 -11.85
CA GLY A 54 -9.41 -22.42 -12.92
C GLY A 54 -8.64 -22.53 -14.24
N GLU A 55 -7.65 -21.67 -14.47
CA GLU A 55 -6.90 -21.57 -15.73
C GLU A 55 -5.61 -22.38 -15.73
N CYS A 56 -4.69 -22.13 -14.79
CA CYS A 56 -3.39 -22.80 -14.74
C CYS A 56 -3.37 -24.07 -13.87
N LYS A 57 -4.43 -24.34 -13.11
CA LYS A 57 -4.56 -25.47 -12.18
C LYS A 57 -3.57 -25.48 -11.00
N GLU A 58 -2.82 -24.40 -10.82
CA GLU A 58 -1.97 -24.19 -9.65
C GLU A 58 -2.75 -23.58 -8.47
N PRO A 59 -2.26 -23.74 -7.22
CA PRO A 59 -2.83 -23.06 -6.06
C PRO A 59 -2.85 -21.53 -6.21
N GLY A 60 -3.89 -20.88 -5.68
CA GLY A 60 -3.94 -19.42 -5.59
C GLY A 60 -2.77 -18.83 -4.81
N THR A 61 -2.51 -17.54 -5.04
CA THR A 61 -1.51 -16.77 -4.27
C THR A 61 -2.17 -15.76 -3.32
N GLY A 62 -3.47 -15.53 -3.48
CA GLY A 62 -4.28 -14.75 -2.57
C GLY A 62 -5.76 -14.97 -2.87
N ARG A 63 -6.63 -14.35 -2.08
CA ARG A 63 -8.08 -14.43 -2.29
C ARG A 63 -8.43 -13.97 -3.71
N ASP A 64 -9.06 -14.87 -4.46
CA ASP A 64 -9.45 -14.67 -5.86
C ASP A 64 -8.30 -14.24 -6.79
N TRP A 65 -7.05 -14.59 -6.45
CA TRP A 65 -5.87 -14.12 -7.16
C TRP A 65 -4.88 -15.25 -7.48
N CYS A 66 -4.46 -15.31 -8.75
CA CYS A 66 -3.37 -16.15 -9.22
C CYS A 66 -2.29 -15.26 -9.84
N GLN A 67 -1.16 -15.13 -9.15
CA GLN A 67 -0.05 -14.30 -9.60
C GLN A 67 0.43 -14.67 -11.00
N SER A 68 0.61 -15.95 -11.32
CA SER A 68 1.16 -16.37 -12.62
C SER A 68 0.22 -16.02 -13.79
N CYS A 69 -1.08 -16.27 -13.65
CA CYS A 69 -2.07 -15.94 -14.67
C CYS A 69 -2.24 -14.42 -14.82
N ASN A 70 -2.32 -13.68 -13.71
CA ASN A 70 -2.52 -12.23 -13.75
C ASN A 70 -1.27 -11.49 -14.24
N ALA A 71 -0.06 -11.92 -13.84
CA ALA A 71 1.20 -11.39 -14.36
C ALA A 71 1.28 -11.54 -15.89
N LYS A 72 0.85 -12.67 -16.44
CA LYS A 72 0.77 -12.88 -17.89
C LYS A 72 -0.18 -11.87 -18.55
N ARG A 73 -1.38 -11.67 -17.99
CA ARG A 73 -2.36 -10.69 -18.51
C ARG A 73 -1.82 -9.27 -18.51
N PHE A 74 -1.18 -8.86 -17.41
CA PHE A 74 -0.57 -7.55 -17.32
C PHE A 74 0.54 -7.39 -18.36
N LYS A 75 1.42 -8.39 -18.47
CA LYS A 75 2.52 -8.39 -19.46
C LYS A 75 2.01 -8.25 -20.89
N ASP A 76 0.94 -8.95 -21.24
CA ASP A 76 0.31 -8.84 -22.57
C ASP A 76 -0.26 -7.43 -22.84
N ASN A 77 -0.59 -6.68 -21.78
CA ASN A 77 -1.15 -5.33 -21.82
C ASN A 77 -0.10 -4.20 -21.71
N PHE A 78 1.18 -4.49 -21.41
CA PHE A 78 2.21 -3.44 -21.23
C PHE A 78 2.39 -2.55 -22.46
N LYS A 79 2.15 -3.08 -23.66
CA LYS A 79 2.22 -2.33 -24.92
C LYS A 79 1.06 -1.35 -25.14
N ASN A 80 -0.01 -1.45 -24.34
CA ASN A 80 -1.24 -0.68 -24.53
C ASN A 80 -1.29 0.61 -23.70
N TRP A 81 -0.29 0.85 -22.84
CA TRP A 81 -0.21 2.06 -22.02
C TRP A 81 1.25 2.44 -21.77
N THR A 82 1.48 3.73 -21.50
CA THR A 82 2.75 4.26 -20.97
C THR A 82 2.43 5.53 -20.22
N SER A 83 3.18 5.80 -19.15
CA SER A 83 3.13 7.07 -18.42
C SER A 83 3.94 8.18 -19.08
N GLY A 84 4.69 7.87 -20.16
CA GLY A 84 5.71 8.74 -20.72
C GLY A 84 7.02 8.80 -19.90
N ASN A 85 7.08 8.13 -18.75
CA ASN A 85 8.27 8.01 -17.91
C ASN A 85 8.64 6.54 -17.72
N LYS A 86 9.82 6.16 -18.24
CA LYS A 86 10.30 4.78 -18.22
C LYS A 86 10.49 4.22 -16.80
N VAL A 87 10.91 5.04 -15.84
CA VAL A 87 11.11 4.60 -14.44
C VAL A 87 9.77 4.26 -13.79
N ILE A 88 8.75 5.09 -14.01
CA ILE A 88 7.39 4.81 -13.53
C ILE A 88 6.82 3.56 -14.21
N ASP A 89 6.99 3.46 -15.54
CA ASP A 89 6.50 2.32 -16.30
C ASP A 89 7.12 1.01 -15.79
N GLU A 90 8.45 0.96 -15.65
CA GLU A 90 9.17 -0.20 -15.11
C GLU A 90 8.69 -0.53 -13.70
N PHE A 91 8.51 0.47 -12.84
CA PHE A 91 8.03 0.27 -11.48
C PHE A 91 6.60 -0.31 -11.42
N ILE A 92 5.66 0.26 -12.18
CA ILE A 92 4.29 -0.24 -12.29
C ILE A 92 4.30 -1.68 -12.85
N GLN A 93 5.08 -1.94 -13.90
CA GLN A 93 5.20 -3.28 -14.48
C GLN A 93 5.75 -4.30 -13.47
N GLN A 94 6.79 -3.94 -12.71
CA GLN A 94 7.32 -4.82 -11.65
C GLN A 94 6.27 -5.12 -10.57
N SER A 95 5.47 -4.13 -10.16
CA SER A 95 4.37 -4.38 -9.22
C SER A 95 3.36 -5.36 -9.78
N GLN A 96 2.97 -5.20 -11.04
CA GLN A 96 1.96 -6.03 -11.71
C GLN A 96 2.43 -7.46 -11.92
N LEU A 97 3.73 -7.66 -12.22
CA LEU A 97 4.32 -8.99 -12.36
C LEU A 97 4.43 -9.72 -11.03
N ASN A 98 4.72 -9.02 -9.93
CA ASN A 98 4.96 -9.64 -8.62
C ASN A 98 3.71 -9.69 -7.73
N ALA A 99 2.60 -9.09 -8.15
CA ALA A 99 1.38 -9.00 -7.37
C ALA A 99 0.80 -10.37 -7.02
N VAL A 100 0.73 -10.67 -5.72
CA VAL A 100 0.07 -11.85 -5.17
C VAL A 100 -1.39 -11.61 -4.78
N HIS A 101 -1.83 -10.34 -4.82
CA HIS A 101 -3.15 -9.88 -4.39
C HIS A 101 -3.48 -8.52 -5.04
N HIS A 102 -4.76 -8.15 -5.12
CA HIS A 102 -5.19 -6.87 -5.71
C HIS A 102 -4.72 -5.63 -4.95
N LYS A 103 -4.31 -5.78 -3.69
CA LYS A 103 -3.68 -4.69 -2.91
C LYS A 103 -2.18 -4.53 -3.19
N LYS A 104 -1.59 -5.43 -3.99
CA LYS A 104 -0.15 -5.58 -4.19
C LYS A 104 0.30 -5.24 -5.62
N TYR A 105 -0.54 -4.58 -6.40
CA TYR A 105 -0.20 -4.09 -7.74
C TYR A 105 -0.53 -2.61 -7.84
N LEU A 106 0.06 -1.96 -8.84
CA LEU A 106 -0.25 -0.60 -9.21
C LEU A 106 -0.77 -0.52 -10.63
N GLU A 107 -1.60 0.48 -10.88
CA GLU A 107 -2.14 0.79 -12.20
C GLU A 107 -1.59 2.13 -12.70
N TRP A 108 -1.26 2.20 -13.99
CA TRP A 108 -1.22 3.48 -14.67
C TRP A 108 -2.65 3.91 -15.01
N ILE A 109 -3.10 5.01 -14.42
CA ILE A 109 -4.49 5.47 -14.52
C ILE A 109 -4.50 6.76 -15.34
N PRO A 110 -5.02 6.74 -16.58
CA PRO A 110 -5.19 7.96 -17.37
C PRO A 110 -6.03 9.00 -16.61
N TYR A 111 -5.56 10.25 -16.59
CA TYR A 111 -6.13 11.30 -15.75
C TYR A 111 -7.59 11.61 -16.09
N GLU A 112 -7.97 11.45 -17.36
CA GLU A 112 -9.33 11.62 -17.87
C GLU A 112 -10.35 10.62 -17.30
N LYS A 113 -9.89 9.56 -16.62
CA LYS A 113 -10.79 8.63 -15.90
C LYS A 113 -11.30 9.20 -14.57
N PHE A 114 -10.72 10.30 -14.10
CA PHE A 114 -11.14 10.97 -12.87
C PHE A 114 -12.20 12.04 -13.15
N GLN A 115 -13.17 12.12 -12.26
CA GLN A 115 -14.27 13.09 -12.29
C GLN A 115 -14.31 13.89 -10.99
N ASN A 116 -14.99 15.04 -11.01
CA ASN A 116 -15.23 15.87 -9.81
C ASN A 116 -13.95 16.14 -9.00
N ILE A 117 -12.87 16.51 -9.70
CA ILE A 117 -11.57 16.78 -9.09
C ILE A 117 -11.64 18.10 -8.32
N ILE A 118 -11.47 18.04 -7.00
CA ILE A 118 -11.59 19.16 -6.07
C ILE A 118 -10.31 19.28 -5.25
N TYR A 119 -9.70 20.45 -5.24
CA TYR A 119 -8.54 20.74 -4.39
C TYR A 119 -8.92 20.67 -2.89
N ILE A 120 -8.09 19.99 -2.10
CA ILE A 120 -8.29 19.82 -0.64
C ILE A 120 -7.30 20.70 0.13
N ALA A 121 -6.01 20.49 -0.12
CA ALA A 121 -4.95 21.11 0.66
C ALA A 121 -3.61 21.05 -0.08
N GLU A 122 -2.66 21.86 0.38
CA GLU A 122 -1.26 21.86 -0.01
C GLU A 122 -0.41 21.83 1.26
N GLY A 123 0.56 20.93 1.30
CA GLY A 123 1.52 20.79 2.39
C GLY A 123 2.95 20.72 1.86
N GLY A 124 3.91 20.46 2.76
CA GLY A 124 5.33 20.34 2.39
C GLY A 124 5.61 19.25 1.35
N PHE A 125 4.74 18.23 1.28
CA PHE A 125 4.85 17.08 0.37
C PHE A 125 3.89 17.15 -0.82
N GLY A 126 3.36 18.34 -1.12
CA GLY A 126 2.58 18.61 -2.33
C GLY A 126 1.09 18.86 -2.09
N LYS A 127 0.38 18.97 -3.21
CA LYS A 127 -1.05 19.23 -3.31
C LYS A 127 -1.84 17.93 -3.26
N ILE A 128 -3.00 18.00 -2.63
CA ILE A 128 -3.94 16.89 -2.49
C ILE A 128 -5.29 17.33 -3.06
N TYR A 129 -5.86 16.48 -3.91
CA TYR A 129 -7.18 16.65 -4.51
C TYR A 129 -8.06 15.45 -4.18
N SER A 130 -9.37 15.62 -4.02
CA SER A 130 -10.32 14.50 -4.08
C SER A 130 -10.78 14.33 -5.51
N ALA A 131 -11.00 13.09 -5.92
CA ALA A 131 -11.60 12.78 -7.21
C ALA A 131 -12.52 11.55 -7.11
N GLU A 132 -13.46 11.44 -8.04
CA GLU A 132 -14.23 10.22 -8.28
C GLU A 132 -13.54 9.41 -9.37
N TRP A 133 -13.49 8.08 -9.19
CA TRP A 133 -13.01 7.15 -10.20
C TRP A 133 -14.05 6.04 -10.39
N PRO A 134 -15.04 6.25 -11.29
CA PRO A 134 -16.18 5.34 -11.44
C PRO A 134 -15.79 3.92 -11.85
N GLU A 135 -14.74 3.79 -12.66
CA GLU A 135 -14.20 2.49 -13.08
C GLU A 135 -13.63 1.71 -11.89
N GLY A 136 -13.05 2.39 -10.90
CA GLY A 136 -12.49 1.79 -9.69
C GLY A 136 -11.25 0.94 -9.95
N PHE A 137 -10.71 0.27 -8.94
CA PHE A 137 -9.51 -0.58 -9.06
C PHE A 137 -9.86 -2.04 -9.39
N ILE A 138 -8.91 -2.77 -10.01
CA ILE A 138 -9.04 -4.22 -10.26
C ILE A 138 -9.06 -4.98 -8.93
N PHE A 139 -10.06 -5.84 -8.75
CA PHE A 139 -10.21 -6.67 -7.56
C PHE A 139 -9.91 -8.14 -7.84
N TYR A 140 -10.40 -8.72 -8.94
CA TYR A 140 -9.98 -10.05 -9.43
C TYR A 140 -10.28 -10.24 -10.93
N TRP A 141 -9.76 -11.32 -11.51
CA TRP A 141 -10.09 -11.73 -12.89
C TRP A 141 -11.27 -12.71 -12.89
N ASP A 142 -12.37 -12.34 -13.55
CA ASP A 142 -13.51 -13.23 -13.74
C ASP A 142 -13.21 -14.18 -14.91
N ILE A 143 -12.79 -15.41 -14.60
CA ILE A 143 -12.44 -16.42 -15.61
C ILE A 143 -13.64 -16.79 -16.49
N LYS A 144 -14.86 -16.79 -15.95
CA LYS A 144 -16.04 -17.19 -16.73
C LYS A 144 -16.36 -16.15 -17.81
N ASN A 145 -16.24 -14.88 -17.46
CA ASN A 145 -16.56 -13.76 -18.35
C ASN A 145 -15.32 -13.19 -19.07
N GLN A 146 -14.12 -13.69 -18.75
CA GLN A 146 -12.84 -13.25 -19.30
C GLN A 146 -12.67 -11.72 -19.24
N LYS A 147 -12.94 -11.15 -18.06
CA LYS A 147 -12.80 -9.71 -17.80
C LYS A 147 -12.35 -9.44 -16.37
N TRP A 148 -11.72 -8.28 -16.16
CA TRP A 148 -11.44 -7.79 -14.82
C TRP A 148 -12.73 -7.40 -14.12
N TYR A 149 -12.95 -7.92 -12.92
CA TYR A 149 -13.91 -7.37 -11.99
C TYR A 149 -13.23 -6.21 -11.24
N ARG A 150 -13.85 -5.04 -11.29
CA ARG A 150 -13.39 -3.83 -10.63
C ARG A 150 -14.33 -3.40 -9.52
N HIS A 151 -13.77 -2.79 -8.48
CA HIS A 151 -14.50 -2.20 -7.37
C HIS A 151 -14.17 -0.71 -7.28
N SER A 152 -15.20 0.12 -7.13
CA SER A 152 -15.04 1.57 -6.96
C SER A 152 -15.48 2.02 -5.58
N TRP A 153 -14.76 2.99 -5.03
CA TRP A 153 -15.21 3.78 -3.90
C TRP A 153 -15.76 5.12 -4.36
N ASN A 154 -16.44 5.79 -3.43
CA ASN A 154 -17.02 7.11 -3.67
C ASN A 154 -15.95 8.14 -4.02
N LYS A 155 -14.81 8.13 -3.32
CA LYS A 155 -13.72 9.10 -3.52
C LYS A 155 -12.34 8.47 -3.41
N TYR A 156 -11.41 9.08 -4.13
CA TYR A 156 -9.98 8.84 -4.09
C TYR A 156 -9.26 10.15 -3.81
N ALA A 157 -8.07 10.08 -3.23
CA ALA A 157 -7.20 11.23 -3.13
C ALA A 157 -6.11 11.16 -4.20
N LEU A 158 -5.90 12.26 -4.91
CA LEU A 158 -4.79 12.47 -5.83
C LEU A 158 -3.74 13.30 -5.10
N LYS A 159 -2.60 12.72 -4.75
CA LYS A 159 -1.50 13.41 -4.07
C LYS A 159 -0.36 13.65 -5.07
N SER A 160 -0.01 14.90 -5.31
CA SER A 160 1.09 15.28 -6.21
C SER A 160 2.45 14.83 -5.66
N LEU A 161 3.35 14.47 -6.55
CA LEU A 161 4.72 14.04 -6.22
C LEU A 161 5.77 15.16 -6.26
N ASN A 162 5.35 16.44 -6.36
CA ASN A 162 6.16 17.67 -6.38
C ASN A 162 7.52 17.55 -7.09
N ASN A 163 7.60 17.90 -8.40
CA ASN A 163 8.83 18.19 -9.18
C ASN A 163 10.13 17.44 -8.83
N SER A 164 10.07 16.24 -8.28
CA SER A 164 11.22 15.38 -8.15
C SER A 164 11.44 14.81 -9.54
N SER A 165 12.35 15.44 -10.27
CA SER A 165 12.95 14.91 -11.49
C SER A 165 13.47 13.48 -11.30
N ASP A 166 13.63 13.06 -10.04
CA ASP A 166 13.81 11.69 -9.60
C ASP A 166 12.60 11.30 -8.74
N ILE A 167 11.53 10.79 -9.37
CA ILE A 167 10.48 10.06 -8.64
C ILE A 167 11.21 8.96 -7.88
N CYS A 168 11.42 9.18 -6.59
CA CYS A 168 12.27 8.34 -5.81
C CYS A 168 11.60 6.97 -5.75
N THR A 169 12.20 5.96 -6.39
CA THR A 169 11.72 4.58 -6.33
C THR A 169 11.60 4.09 -4.89
N ASP A 170 12.34 4.71 -3.94
CA ASP A 170 12.16 4.46 -2.51
C ASP A 170 10.75 4.82 -2.03
N PHE A 171 10.20 5.97 -2.43
CA PHE A 171 8.84 6.40 -2.09
C PHE A 171 7.77 5.46 -2.67
N LEU A 172 8.07 4.85 -3.80
CA LEU A 172 7.15 3.97 -4.49
C LEU A 172 7.19 2.52 -3.96
N ASN A 173 8.31 2.07 -3.39
CA ASN A 173 8.43 0.75 -2.75
C ASN A 173 7.54 0.57 -1.50
N GLU A 174 6.88 1.64 -1.06
CA GLU A 174 6.17 1.75 0.22
C GLU A 174 4.70 1.32 0.18
N ILE A 175 4.21 0.86 -0.97
CA ILE A 175 2.77 0.80 -1.29
C ILE A 175 2.06 -0.50 -0.84
N TYR A 176 2.80 -1.45 -0.28
CA TYR A 176 2.30 -2.83 -0.18
C TYR A 176 2.08 -3.30 1.26
N LEU A 177 1.74 -2.45 2.21
CA LEU A 177 1.53 -2.88 3.61
C LEU A 177 0.06 -2.78 4.01
N GLU A 178 -0.43 -3.75 4.79
CA GLU A 178 -1.88 -3.91 5.05
C GLU A 178 -2.44 -2.78 5.93
N ASP A 179 -1.64 -2.32 6.90
CA ASP A 179 -1.98 -1.27 7.86
C ASP A 179 -1.50 0.12 7.40
N ILE A 180 -1.17 0.26 6.10
CA ILE A 180 -0.80 1.50 5.41
C ILE A 180 -1.89 1.90 4.42
N VAL A 181 -2.01 3.20 4.17
CA VAL A 181 -2.92 3.75 3.15
C VAL A 181 -2.66 3.08 1.80
N GLN A 182 -3.71 2.46 1.27
CA GLN A 182 -3.66 1.80 -0.03
C GLN A 182 -3.46 2.83 -1.16
N CYS A 183 -2.44 2.58 -1.99
CA CYS A 183 -2.30 3.21 -3.30
C CYS A 183 -2.76 2.25 -4.41
N PHE A 184 -3.49 2.78 -5.38
CA PHE A 184 -4.00 2.02 -6.54
C PHE A 184 -3.15 2.20 -7.77
N GLY A 185 -2.41 3.30 -7.86
CA GLY A 185 -1.79 3.67 -9.11
C GLY A 185 -1.19 5.05 -9.11
N ILE A 186 -0.70 5.39 -10.30
CA ILE A 186 -0.12 6.68 -10.61
C ILE A 186 -0.90 7.25 -11.80
N THR A 187 -1.10 8.57 -11.78
CA THR A 187 -1.66 9.35 -12.88
C THR A 187 -0.78 10.57 -13.14
N GLN A 188 -1.03 11.28 -14.23
CA GLN A 188 -0.33 12.53 -14.54
C GLN A 188 -1.34 13.61 -14.95
N ASP A 189 -1.28 14.77 -14.32
CA ASP A 189 -2.08 15.91 -14.73
C ASP A 189 -1.65 16.35 -16.14
N PRO A 190 -2.55 16.37 -17.13
CA PRO A 190 -2.18 16.77 -18.48
C PRO A 190 -1.80 18.26 -18.59
N ASN A 191 -2.22 19.10 -17.65
CA ASN A 191 -2.03 20.55 -17.68
C ASN A 191 -0.63 20.97 -17.18
N ASN A 192 -0.20 20.46 -16.03
CA ASN A 192 1.08 20.83 -15.41
C ASN A 192 2.14 19.72 -15.51
N LYS A 193 1.78 18.54 -16.03
CA LYS A 193 2.65 17.35 -16.17
C LYS A 193 3.12 16.74 -14.85
N GLU A 194 2.53 17.13 -13.73
CA GLU A 194 2.84 16.56 -12.42
C GLU A 194 2.27 15.15 -12.31
N TYR A 195 3.10 14.21 -11.88
CA TYR A 195 2.66 12.88 -11.49
C TYR A 195 1.99 12.93 -10.11
N MET A 196 0.93 12.14 -9.96
CA MET A 196 0.14 12.02 -8.74
C MET A 196 -0.08 10.56 -8.38
N MET A 197 0.01 10.24 -7.09
CA MET A 197 -0.50 8.98 -6.57
C MET A 197 -2.01 9.02 -6.44
N VAL A 198 -2.63 7.88 -6.75
CA VAL A 198 -4.05 7.63 -6.54
C VAL A 198 -4.16 6.76 -5.30
N ILE A 199 -4.62 7.35 -4.19
CA ILE A 199 -4.72 6.66 -2.89
C ILE A 199 -6.16 6.68 -2.38
N LYS A 200 -6.44 5.83 -1.38
CA LYS A 200 -7.77 5.79 -0.76
C LYS A 200 -8.07 7.13 -0.10
N TYR A 201 -9.26 7.68 -0.33
CA TYR A 201 -9.76 8.82 0.42
C TYR A 201 -10.37 8.34 1.74
N TYR A 202 -10.08 9.04 2.84
CA TYR A 202 -10.57 8.72 4.19
C TYR A 202 -11.45 9.85 4.70
N ASP A 203 -12.77 9.62 4.77
CA ASP A 203 -13.77 10.65 5.06
C ASP A 203 -13.65 11.24 6.47
N ASP A 204 -13.15 10.48 7.46
CA ASP A 204 -12.99 10.98 8.82
C ASP A 204 -11.71 11.83 9.00
N GLY A 205 -10.85 11.87 7.99
CA GLY A 205 -9.58 12.61 7.99
C GLY A 205 -8.50 11.87 8.77
N ASN A 206 -7.63 12.61 9.45
CA ASN A 206 -6.58 12.02 10.28
C ASN A 206 -7.04 11.70 11.71
N LEU A 207 -6.25 10.91 12.43
CA LEU A 207 -6.54 10.47 13.79
C LEU A 207 -6.77 11.65 14.75
N ARG A 208 -6.04 12.76 14.60
CA ARG A 208 -6.26 13.98 15.39
C ARG A 208 -7.65 14.57 15.14
N ASN A 209 -8.07 14.67 13.89
CA ASN A 209 -9.40 15.15 13.50
C ASN A 209 -10.49 14.24 14.07
N TYR A 210 -10.30 12.92 13.95
CA TYR A 210 -11.21 11.92 14.50
C TYR A 210 -11.37 12.06 16.02
N LEU A 211 -10.25 12.08 16.76
CA LEU A 211 -10.25 12.19 18.23
C LEU A 211 -10.89 13.50 18.72
N ASN A 212 -10.72 14.60 17.98
CA ASN A 212 -11.34 15.88 18.31
C ASN A 212 -12.86 15.91 18.06
N LYS A 213 -13.35 15.16 17.06
CA LYS A 213 -14.79 15.02 16.76
C LYS A 213 -15.47 14.06 17.72
N SER A 214 -14.79 13.00 18.15
CA SER A 214 -15.32 11.98 19.04
C SER A 214 -15.38 12.47 20.49
N LYS A 215 -16.37 13.32 20.83
CA LYS A 215 -16.68 13.70 22.22
C LYS A 215 -17.23 12.55 23.08
N ASN A 216 -17.35 11.34 22.53
CA ASN A 216 -17.93 10.16 23.19
C ASN A 216 -16.91 9.03 23.34
N PHE A 217 -17.05 8.30 24.45
CA PHE A 217 -16.29 7.11 24.87
C PHE A 217 -15.90 6.20 23.68
N ILE A 218 -14.65 6.28 23.22
CA ILE A 218 -14.07 5.15 22.48
C ILE A 218 -13.85 4.06 23.55
N TYR A 219 -14.60 2.96 23.44
CA TYR A 219 -14.43 1.81 24.33
C TYR A 219 -12.95 1.40 24.38
N PHE A 220 -12.43 1.15 25.59
CA PHE A 220 -11.01 0.84 25.81
C PHE A 220 -10.50 -0.29 24.91
N ASN A 221 -11.30 -1.32 24.68
CA ASN A 221 -10.95 -2.44 23.79
C ASN A 221 -10.74 -1.99 22.34
N LEU A 222 -11.59 -1.08 21.83
CA LEU A 222 -11.43 -0.54 20.48
C LEU A 222 -10.15 0.30 20.37
N LYS A 223 -9.78 1.05 21.41
CA LYS A 223 -8.49 1.78 21.43
C LYS A 223 -7.31 0.83 21.35
N ASN A 224 -7.33 -0.28 22.10
CA ASN A 224 -6.25 -1.26 22.08
C ASN A 224 -6.11 -1.93 20.72
N ASP A 225 -7.23 -2.25 20.06
CA ASP A 225 -7.19 -2.81 18.70
C ASP A 225 -6.62 -1.82 17.69
N GLN A 226 -6.98 -0.54 17.79
CA GLN A 226 -6.45 0.53 16.95
C GLN A 226 -4.95 0.75 17.18
N LEU A 227 -4.49 0.77 18.44
CA LEU A 227 -3.07 0.89 18.77
C LEU A 227 -2.27 -0.31 18.27
N ARG A 228 -2.82 -1.52 18.43
CA ARG A 228 -2.20 -2.74 17.91
C ARG A 228 -2.07 -2.70 16.39
N GLN A 229 -3.08 -2.17 15.69
CA GLN A 229 -3.02 -1.99 14.24
C GLN A 229 -1.94 -0.99 13.80
N ILE A 230 -1.87 0.17 14.46
CA ILE A 230 -0.82 1.16 14.20
C ILE A 230 0.57 0.53 14.46
N ALA A 231 0.73 -0.20 15.55
CA ALA A 231 2.00 -0.87 15.88
C ALA A 231 2.40 -1.92 14.85
N ARG A 232 1.45 -2.69 14.30
CA ARG A 232 1.71 -3.62 13.19
C ARG A 232 2.14 -2.89 11.93
N GLY A 233 1.46 -1.80 11.56
CA GLY A 233 1.87 -0.99 10.40
C GLY A 233 3.30 -0.44 10.54
N LEU A 234 3.68 0.03 11.74
CA LEU A 234 5.05 0.47 12.00
C LEU A 234 6.05 -0.70 11.92
N LEU A 235 5.70 -1.85 12.50
CA LEU A 235 6.52 -3.06 12.41
C LEU A 235 6.75 -3.48 10.96
N ASP A 236 5.72 -3.41 10.12
CA ASP A 236 5.82 -3.71 8.70
C ASP A 236 6.77 -2.75 7.96
N ILE A 237 6.73 -1.45 8.28
CA ILE A 237 7.68 -0.45 7.75
C ILE A 237 9.11 -0.81 8.18
N HIS A 238 9.30 -1.17 9.44
CA HIS A 238 10.61 -1.53 9.99
C HIS A 238 11.15 -2.84 9.41
N ASN A 239 10.29 -3.83 9.20
CA ASN A 239 10.63 -5.10 8.53
C ASN A 239 10.99 -4.91 7.06
N ALA A 240 10.52 -3.84 6.41
CA ALA A 240 10.97 -3.40 5.10
C ALA A 240 12.31 -2.63 5.16
N GLU A 241 13.00 -2.65 6.30
CA GLU A 241 14.26 -1.94 6.60
C GLU A 241 14.15 -0.42 6.46
N ARG A 242 12.96 0.15 6.68
CA ARG A 242 12.69 1.58 6.62
C ARG A 242 12.33 2.17 7.98
N VAL A 243 12.41 3.49 8.09
CA VAL A 243 11.97 4.27 9.25
C VAL A 243 11.04 5.37 8.74
N HIS A 244 9.89 5.61 9.40
CA HIS A 244 8.87 6.54 8.90
C HIS A 244 9.30 8.01 8.97
N LYS A 245 10.02 8.41 10.03
CA LYS A 245 10.60 9.76 10.27
C LYS A 245 9.63 10.92 10.48
N ASP A 246 8.37 10.81 10.06
CA ASP A 246 7.32 11.81 10.30
C ASP A 246 6.06 11.15 10.88
N PHE A 247 6.25 10.16 11.76
CA PHE A 247 5.13 9.44 12.35
C PHE A 247 4.45 10.28 13.44
N HIS A 248 3.21 10.71 13.19
CA HIS A 248 2.39 11.43 14.16
C HIS A 248 0.89 11.27 13.86
N SER A 249 0.03 11.71 14.79
CA SER A 249 -1.46 11.64 14.67
C SER A 249 -2.07 12.34 13.44
N GLY A 250 -1.28 13.16 12.74
CA GLY A 250 -1.69 13.83 11.50
C GLY A 250 -1.44 12.97 10.25
N ASN A 251 -0.49 12.04 10.32
CA ASN A 251 -0.11 11.10 9.27
C ASN A 251 -0.72 9.71 9.51
N ILE A 252 -1.71 9.60 10.39
CA ILE A 252 -2.55 8.42 10.55
C ILE A 252 -3.93 8.78 10.03
N LEU A 253 -4.35 8.23 8.89
CA LEU A 253 -5.70 8.42 8.36
C LEU A 253 -6.69 7.48 9.04
N PHE A 254 -7.94 7.90 9.14
CA PHE A 254 -8.98 7.21 9.90
C PHE A 254 -10.29 7.10 9.11
N GLU A 255 -10.98 5.98 9.29
CA GLU A 255 -12.37 5.77 8.86
C GLU A 255 -13.03 4.77 9.83
N ILE A 256 -12.93 3.46 9.56
CA ILE A 256 -13.30 2.41 10.52
C ILE A 256 -12.11 2.03 11.42
N ALA A 257 -10.89 2.19 10.89
CA ALA A 257 -9.63 1.79 11.49
C ALA A 257 -8.52 2.81 11.12
N PRO A 258 -7.43 2.89 11.91
CA PRO A 258 -6.29 3.74 11.60
C PRO A 258 -5.39 3.11 10.53
N TYR A 259 -4.89 3.94 9.62
CA TYR A 259 -3.93 3.56 8.59
C TYR A 259 -2.79 4.57 8.56
N ILE A 260 -1.56 4.06 8.55
CA ILE A 260 -0.37 4.91 8.43
C ILE A 260 -0.31 5.50 7.02
N SER A 261 0.05 6.77 6.91
CA SER A 261 0.09 7.53 5.67
C SER A 261 1.33 8.41 5.63
N ASP A 262 1.53 9.08 4.51
CA ASP A 262 2.61 10.04 4.30
C ASP A 262 4.01 9.49 4.57
N LEU A 263 4.39 8.52 3.74
CA LEU A 263 5.68 7.88 3.79
C LEU A 263 6.77 8.65 3.01
N GLY A 264 6.49 9.90 2.62
CA GLY A 264 7.39 10.75 1.82
C GLY A 264 8.77 11.01 2.44
N MET A 265 8.94 10.70 3.72
CA MET A 265 10.18 10.85 4.48
C MET A 265 10.81 9.51 4.89
N CYS A 266 10.27 8.39 4.44
CA CYS A 266 10.81 7.07 4.75
C CYS A 266 12.22 6.92 4.17
N GLN A 267 13.17 6.42 4.97
CA GLN A 267 14.54 6.17 4.53
C GLN A 267 15.04 4.81 5.01
N PRO A 268 16.01 4.18 4.31
CA PRO A 268 16.63 2.95 4.80
C PRO A 268 17.25 3.18 6.18
N ALA A 269 16.99 2.25 7.10
CA ALA A 269 17.44 2.32 8.49
C ALA A 269 18.97 2.48 8.62
N ASN A 270 19.72 1.97 7.63
CA ASN A 270 21.19 1.92 7.64
C ASN A 270 21.88 3.06 6.88
N THR A 271 21.14 4.08 6.42
CA THR A 271 21.73 5.19 5.68
C THR A 271 22.49 6.10 6.65
N LYS A 272 23.83 5.99 6.69
CA LYS A 272 24.67 7.06 7.22
C LYS A 272 24.43 8.28 6.33
N GLN A 273 23.87 9.36 6.89
CA GLN A 273 23.67 10.63 6.17
C GLN A 273 24.98 11.04 5.47
N THR A 274 25.05 10.82 4.17
CA THR A 274 26.20 11.21 3.33
C THR A 274 26.08 12.66 2.86
N VAL A 275 24.95 13.30 3.10
CA VAL A 275 24.72 14.72 2.83
C VAL A 275 24.30 15.38 4.14
N LYS A 276 24.97 16.48 4.51
CA LYS A 276 24.46 17.42 5.52
C LYS A 276 23.21 18.07 4.94
N GLU A 277 22.06 17.39 5.06
CA GLU A 277 20.78 18.08 4.98
C GLU A 277 20.61 18.82 6.30
N GLU A 278 20.94 20.11 6.30
CA GLU A 278 20.64 21.02 7.40
C GLU A 278 19.12 21.20 7.49
N GLY A 279 18.46 20.33 8.25
CA GLY A 279 17.03 20.40 8.50
C GLY A 279 16.63 19.55 9.71
N ILE A 280 15.84 20.13 10.61
CA ILE A 280 15.11 19.35 11.63
C ILE A 280 13.85 18.84 10.94
N TYR A 281 13.75 17.53 10.74
CA TYR A 281 12.59 16.86 10.14
C TYR A 281 11.72 16.20 11.21
N GLY A 282 10.40 16.27 11.04
CA GLY A 282 9.41 15.77 12.00
C GLY A 282 8.71 16.88 12.80
N VAL A 283 7.53 16.58 13.32
CA VAL A 283 6.77 17.53 14.15
C VAL A 283 7.33 17.53 15.57
N LEU A 284 7.94 18.65 16.01
CA LEU A 284 8.70 18.80 17.27
C LEU A 284 8.17 18.06 18.52
N PRO A 285 6.85 18.00 18.82
CA PRO A 285 6.31 17.24 19.95
C PRO A 285 6.48 15.70 19.87
N TYR A 286 6.67 15.16 18.67
CA TYR A 286 6.76 13.72 18.38
C TYR A 286 8.19 13.25 18.09
N MET A 287 9.17 14.15 18.23
CA MET A 287 10.56 13.81 17.98
C MET A 287 11.21 13.20 19.22
N ALA A 288 11.96 12.14 18.99
CA ALA A 288 12.78 11.50 19.99
C ALA A 288 13.82 12.49 20.59
N PRO A 289 14.05 12.50 21.92
CA PRO A 289 14.91 13.48 22.57
C PRO A 289 16.39 13.40 22.13
N GLU A 290 16.86 12.24 21.66
CA GLU A 290 18.19 12.01 21.10
C GLU A 290 18.43 12.67 19.74
N MET A 291 17.38 13.15 19.07
CA MET A 291 17.49 13.98 17.86
C MET A 291 18.27 15.28 18.09
N LYS A 292 18.39 15.72 19.35
CA LYS A 292 19.24 16.87 19.74
C LYS A 292 20.69 16.49 20.03
N ARG A 293 21.04 15.20 19.98
CA ARG A 293 22.33 14.63 20.41
C ARG A 293 22.85 13.53 19.47
N HIS A 294 22.86 13.77 18.15
CA HIS A 294 23.67 13.06 17.14
C HIS A 294 24.02 11.57 17.41
N THR A 295 23.07 10.74 17.85
CA THR A 295 23.27 9.29 18.00
C THR A 295 21.94 8.57 17.80
N VAL A 296 21.94 7.66 16.82
CA VAL A 296 20.80 6.91 16.29
C VAL A 296 20.48 5.72 17.18
N ILE A 297 19.20 5.50 17.48
CA ILE A 297 18.42 4.23 17.61
C ILE A 297 17.17 4.56 18.46
N SER A 298 16.18 5.29 17.93
CA SER A 298 14.75 5.27 18.36
C SER A 298 13.90 6.39 17.73
N TYR A 299 13.81 6.44 16.41
CA TYR A 299 13.11 7.53 15.70
C TYR A 299 11.58 7.54 15.87
N ASP A 300 10.92 6.38 15.96
CA ASP A 300 9.44 6.30 15.88
C ASP A 300 8.76 5.99 17.23
N GLN A 301 9.50 5.97 18.35
CA GLN A 301 9.00 5.47 19.65
C GLN A 301 8.46 6.54 20.62
N TYR A 302 8.53 7.84 20.28
CA TYR A 302 8.24 8.89 21.26
C TYR A 302 7.11 9.83 20.81
N GLY A 303 5.89 9.54 21.24
CA GLY A 303 4.83 10.53 21.39
C GLY A 303 4.54 10.74 22.88
N LYS A 304 4.57 11.99 23.37
CA LYS A 304 4.03 12.34 24.69
C LYS A 304 2.50 12.47 24.64
#